data_AF-A0A927VF70-F1
#
_entry.id   AF-A0A927VF70-F1
#
_cell.length_a   1.000
_cell.length_b   1.000
_cell.length_c   1.000
_cell.angle_alpha   90.00
_cell.angle_beta   90.00
_cell.angle_gamma   90.00
#
_symmetry.space_group_name_H-M   'P 1'
#
loop_
_entity.id
_entity.type
_entity.pdbx_description
1 polymer ?
#
loop_
_entity_poly.entity_id
_entity_poly.type
_entity_poly.pdbx_seq_one_letter_code
_entity_poly.pdbx_strand_id
1 'polypeptide(L)'
;MRYEFLLEKLKIDEMEIMDDLTPYYNQVKSRYMQRSKIEESWGSVETYINALYWMKFVLKLSHYEMDELTKVKNFYKAYKDIGWNYNTFDYNECKIMHDKEMLRLKEIMDKYDPNSEIYNCQDYINKKANIILKQTSITRLVNNYGVTDLEELIKKMYFLVYKEMLNTSEIALIFGKDRLTVGKVIRLFNMNISRKEARRRIEKNGRGNHSQSAVEGKKVMLKQAIKNGITGSNSENICRALIETYLYTYFKPEEYEFLVGISSYTIVYPREIDIPVLIYERKTDKYYRYAIELDGSIWHKNSEESDKEKEEMIKNTNWKLIRIWFKAAERSKIKMEKGFRKMADEVCMIISSDIKGISEDWKIKYIEGF
;
A
#
# COMPACT_ATOMS: atom_id res chain seq x y z
N MET A 1 -7.48 -8.55 -27.91
CA MET A 1 -7.32 -9.85 -27.21
C MET A 1 -8.63 -10.09 -26.51
N ARG A 2 -9.35 -11.16 -26.85
CA ARG A 2 -10.64 -11.47 -26.22
C ARG A 2 -10.39 -12.13 -24.86
N TYR A 3 -11.05 -11.62 -23.82
CA TYR A 3 -10.97 -12.13 -22.45
C TYR A 3 -12.04 -13.21 -22.17
N GLU A 4 -12.64 -13.78 -23.21
CA GLU A 4 -13.62 -14.89 -23.09
C GLU A 4 -13.04 -16.04 -22.25
N PHE A 5 -11.74 -16.34 -22.37
CA PHE A 5 -11.06 -17.34 -21.55
C PHE A 5 -11.09 -17.06 -20.04
N LEU A 6 -11.21 -15.79 -19.63
CA LEU A 6 -11.31 -15.42 -18.22
C LEU A 6 -12.69 -15.73 -17.67
N LEU A 7 -13.74 -15.65 -18.47
CA LEU A 7 -15.10 -15.95 -18.03
C LEU A 7 -15.24 -17.42 -17.65
N GLU A 8 -14.68 -18.32 -18.47
CA GLU A 8 -14.62 -19.75 -18.17
C GLU A 8 -13.78 -20.04 -16.92
N LYS A 9 -12.65 -19.35 -16.75
CA LYS A 9 -11.77 -19.53 -15.57
C LYS A 9 -12.36 -18.97 -14.28
N LEU A 10 -13.05 -17.84 -14.36
CA LEU A 10 -13.63 -17.17 -13.20
C LEU A 10 -14.87 -17.88 -12.69
N LYS A 11 -15.52 -18.72 -13.53
CA LYS A 11 -16.78 -19.40 -13.23
C LYS A 11 -17.78 -18.43 -12.58
N ILE A 12 -17.98 -17.29 -13.22
CA ILE A 12 -18.84 -16.23 -12.69
C ILE A 12 -20.25 -16.81 -12.53
N ASP A 13 -20.73 -16.85 -11.30
CA ASP A 13 -22.14 -17.13 -11.01
C ASP A 13 -22.84 -15.80 -10.81
N GLU A 14 -23.61 -15.37 -11.82
CA GLU A 14 -24.34 -14.11 -11.77
C GLU A 14 -25.33 -14.05 -10.59
N MET A 15 -25.72 -15.20 -10.01
CA MET A 15 -26.56 -15.25 -8.81
C MET A 15 -25.84 -14.79 -7.53
N GLU A 16 -24.51 -14.81 -7.47
CA GLU A 16 -23.77 -14.28 -6.31
C GLU A 16 -23.45 -12.77 -6.45
N ILE A 17 -23.76 -12.15 -7.59
CA ILE A 17 -23.73 -10.68 -7.74
C ILE A 17 -25.00 -10.12 -7.11
N MET A 18 -24.97 -9.89 -5.80
CA MET A 18 -26.12 -9.42 -5.04
C MET A 18 -26.40 -7.90 -5.17
N ASP A 19 -25.45 -7.15 -5.71
CA ASP A 19 -25.51 -5.68 -5.79
C ASP A 19 -25.96 -5.17 -7.16
N ASP A 20 -26.72 -4.07 -7.18
CA ASP A 20 -27.10 -3.39 -8.43
C ASP A 20 -25.91 -2.65 -9.05
N LEU A 21 -25.36 -3.25 -10.12
CA LEU A 21 -24.23 -2.70 -10.86
C LEU A 21 -24.64 -1.79 -12.03
N THR A 22 -25.94 -1.55 -12.24
CA THR A 22 -26.49 -0.69 -13.30
C THR A 22 -25.82 0.68 -13.40
N PRO A 23 -25.52 1.38 -12.29
CA PRO A 23 -24.83 2.67 -12.36
C PRO A 23 -23.47 2.61 -13.06
N TYR A 24 -22.69 1.53 -12.84
CA TYR A 24 -21.37 1.35 -13.44
C TYR A 24 -21.45 0.95 -14.91
N TYR A 25 -22.46 0.14 -15.28
CA TYR A 25 -22.74 -0.15 -16.69
C TYR A 25 -23.01 1.14 -17.46
N ASN A 26 -23.89 1.99 -16.92
CA ASN A 26 -24.24 3.27 -17.54
C ASN A 26 -23.05 4.22 -17.61
N GLN A 27 -22.24 4.28 -16.55
CA GLN A 27 -21.01 5.07 -16.52
C GLN A 27 -20.07 4.68 -17.67
N VAL A 28 -19.81 3.40 -17.89
CA VAL A 28 -18.93 2.94 -18.97
C VAL A 28 -19.57 3.11 -20.34
N LYS A 29 -20.87 2.81 -20.49
CA LYS A 29 -21.61 2.98 -21.75
C LYS A 29 -21.63 4.42 -22.23
N SER A 30 -21.64 5.40 -21.31
CA SER A 30 -21.56 6.83 -21.63
C SER A 30 -20.24 7.23 -22.30
N ARG A 31 -19.19 6.40 -22.23
CA ARG A 31 -17.84 6.69 -22.74
C ARG A 31 -17.57 5.89 -24.02
N TYR A 32 -17.97 6.41 -25.18
CA TYR A 32 -17.90 5.73 -26.48
C TYR A 32 -16.59 4.96 -26.75
N MET A 33 -15.44 5.61 -26.62
CA MET A 33 -14.13 4.98 -26.87
C MET A 33 -13.77 3.87 -25.88
N GLN A 34 -14.22 3.98 -24.63
CA GLN A 34 -14.01 2.96 -23.61
C GLN A 34 -14.95 1.78 -23.85
N ARG A 35 -16.23 2.07 -24.10
CA ARG A 35 -17.26 1.09 -24.46
C ARG A 35 -16.83 0.22 -25.64
N SER A 36 -16.45 0.83 -26.76
CA SER A 36 -16.07 0.08 -27.98
C SER A 36 -14.91 -0.89 -27.74
N LYS A 37 -13.87 -0.46 -27.00
CA LYS A 37 -12.75 -1.34 -26.64
C LYS A 37 -13.14 -2.49 -25.71
N ILE A 38 -14.07 -2.21 -24.80
CA ILE A 38 -14.59 -3.21 -23.86
C ILE A 38 -15.43 -4.23 -24.62
N GLU A 39 -16.37 -3.79 -25.46
CA GLU A 39 -17.21 -4.68 -26.27
C GLU A 39 -16.36 -5.56 -27.20
N GLU A 40 -15.30 -5.02 -27.80
CA GLU A 40 -14.36 -5.81 -28.63
C GLU A 40 -13.60 -6.88 -27.82
N SER A 41 -13.26 -6.59 -26.57
CA SER A 41 -12.41 -7.46 -25.75
C SER A 41 -13.18 -8.40 -24.81
N TRP A 42 -14.40 -8.02 -24.41
CA TRP A 42 -15.20 -8.69 -23.36
C TRP A 42 -16.61 -9.04 -23.82
N GLY A 43 -17.00 -8.70 -25.06
CA GLY A 43 -18.33 -8.96 -25.61
C GLY A 43 -19.38 -7.94 -25.18
N SER A 44 -19.40 -7.54 -23.90
CA SER A 44 -20.31 -6.51 -23.40
C SER A 44 -19.71 -5.69 -22.25
N VAL A 45 -20.34 -4.56 -21.92
CA VAL A 45 -19.96 -3.74 -20.76
C VAL A 45 -20.31 -4.46 -19.46
N GLU A 46 -21.45 -5.14 -19.43
CA GLU A 46 -21.97 -5.91 -18.31
C GLU A 46 -21.01 -7.03 -17.94
N THR A 47 -20.58 -7.83 -18.92
CA THR A 47 -19.61 -8.90 -18.74
C THR A 47 -18.29 -8.37 -18.15
N TYR A 48 -17.81 -7.22 -18.65
CA TYR A 48 -16.61 -6.59 -18.12
C TYR A 48 -16.77 -6.14 -16.66
N ILE A 49 -17.85 -5.44 -16.33
CA ILE A 49 -18.09 -4.95 -14.98
C ILE A 49 -18.36 -6.12 -14.01
N ASN A 50 -19.10 -7.14 -14.42
CA ASN A 50 -19.33 -8.35 -13.63
C ASN A 50 -18.03 -9.10 -13.35
N ALA A 51 -17.15 -9.24 -14.35
CA ALA A 51 -15.84 -9.85 -14.15
C ALA A 51 -14.96 -9.05 -13.18
N LEU A 52 -14.96 -7.72 -13.30
CA LEU A 52 -14.27 -6.83 -12.35
C LEU A 52 -14.84 -6.97 -10.93
N TYR A 53 -16.15 -6.98 -10.78
CA TYR A 53 -16.83 -7.16 -9.49
C TYR A 53 -16.44 -8.48 -8.86
N TRP A 54 -16.52 -9.57 -9.64
CA TRP A 54 -16.18 -10.92 -9.21
C TRP A 54 -14.73 -11.02 -8.72
N MET A 55 -13.78 -10.52 -9.51
CA MET A 55 -12.37 -10.56 -9.15
C MET A 55 -12.06 -9.78 -7.87
N LYS A 56 -12.71 -8.62 -7.66
CA LYS A 56 -12.42 -7.76 -6.52
C LYS A 56 -13.18 -8.17 -5.26
N PHE A 57 -14.50 -8.34 -5.33
CA PHE A 57 -15.34 -8.43 -4.13
C PHE A 57 -15.70 -9.87 -3.76
N VAL A 58 -15.86 -10.75 -4.76
CA VAL A 58 -16.15 -12.18 -4.53
C VAL A 58 -14.85 -12.95 -4.27
N LEU A 59 -13.92 -12.93 -5.23
CA LEU A 59 -12.65 -13.67 -5.14
C LEU A 59 -11.57 -12.96 -4.34
N LYS A 60 -11.70 -11.65 -4.09
CA LYS A 60 -10.76 -10.85 -3.27
C LYS A 60 -9.32 -10.93 -3.77
N LEU A 61 -9.16 -10.90 -5.09
CA LEU A 61 -7.86 -11.00 -5.75
C LEU A 61 -7.03 -9.73 -5.51
N SER A 62 -5.76 -9.92 -5.18
CA SER A 62 -4.76 -8.85 -5.12
C SER A 62 -4.38 -8.34 -6.52
N HIS A 63 -3.76 -7.15 -6.59
CA HIS A 63 -3.23 -6.59 -7.83
C HIS A 63 -2.35 -7.56 -8.62
N TYR A 64 -1.51 -8.32 -7.93
CA TYR A 64 -0.64 -9.33 -8.53
C TYR A 64 -1.43 -10.52 -9.10
N GLU A 65 -2.39 -11.04 -8.33
CA GLU A 65 -3.25 -12.16 -8.77
C GLU A 65 -4.02 -11.82 -10.03
N MET A 66 -4.51 -10.59 -10.13
CA MET A 66 -5.18 -10.12 -11.34
C MET A 66 -4.21 -9.99 -12.51
N ASP A 67 -3.02 -9.46 -12.31
CA ASP A 67 -2.01 -9.39 -13.38
C ASP A 67 -1.63 -10.80 -13.88
N GLU A 68 -1.48 -11.78 -12.98
CA GLU A 68 -1.21 -13.17 -13.35
C GLU A 68 -2.37 -13.86 -14.06
N LEU A 69 -3.60 -13.62 -13.59
CA LEU A 69 -4.80 -14.20 -14.15
C LEU A 69 -5.07 -13.65 -15.55
N THR A 70 -5.03 -12.32 -15.69
CA THR A 70 -5.34 -11.61 -16.94
C THR A 70 -4.18 -11.58 -17.94
N LYS A 71 -2.95 -11.84 -17.48
CA LYS A 71 -1.70 -11.61 -18.24
C LYS A 71 -1.52 -10.15 -18.67
N VAL A 72 -2.18 -9.21 -18.00
CA VAL A 72 -2.08 -7.78 -18.26
C VAL A 72 -1.43 -7.09 -17.08
N LYS A 73 -0.31 -6.41 -17.33
CA LYS A 73 0.41 -5.68 -16.28
C LYS A 73 -0.39 -4.45 -15.81
N ASN A 74 -0.58 -4.33 -14.50
CA ASN A 74 -1.41 -3.32 -13.84
C ASN A 74 -2.89 -3.38 -14.23
N PHE A 75 -3.45 -4.58 -14.38
CA PHE A 75 -4.86 -4.75 -14.71
C PHE A 75 -5.78 -4.05 -13.70
N TYR A 76 -5.38 -4.03 -12.42
CA TYR A 76 -6.09 -3.35 -11.33
C TYR A 76 -6.43 -1.87 -11.59
N LYS A 77 -5.76 -1.21 -12.54
CA LYS A 77 -6.10 0.16 -12.95
C LYS A 77 -7.52 0.26 -13.52
N ALA A 78 -8.08 -0.83 -14.04
CA ALA A 78 -9.47 -0.92 -14.48
C ALA A 78 -10.47 -0.45 -13.41
N TYR A 79 -10.21 -0.77 -12.12
CA TYR A 79 -11.07 -0.33 -11.02
C TYR A 79 -11.07 1.18 -10.81
N LYS A 80 -9.98 1.88 -11.15
CA LYS A 80 -9.90 3.35 -11.01
C LYS A 80 -10.88 4.04 -11.94
N ASP A 81 -11.11 3.47 -13.11
CA ASP A 81 -11.95 4.11 -14.14
C ASP A 81 -13.44 4.07 -13.79
N ILE A 82 -13.82 3.20 -12.84
CA ILE A 82 -15.19 2.99 -12.34
C ILE A 82 -15.34 3.31 -10.85
N GLY A 83 -14.32 3.91 -10.22
CA GLY A 83 -14.39 4.37 -8.83
C GLY A 83 -14.23 3.28 -7.76
N TRP A 84 -13.75 2.08 -8.10
CA TRP A 84 -13.51 0.97 -7.17
C TRP A 84 -12.06 0.85 -6.70
N ASN A 85 -11.32 1.96 -6.73
CA ASN A 85 -9.90 1.98 -6.37
C ASN A 85 -9.63 2.18 -4.89
N TYR A 86 -10.64 1.93 -4.04
CA TYR A 86 -10.53 1.94 -2.59
C TYR A 86 -10.11 0.58 -2.06
N ASN A 87 -9.63 0.62 -0.83
CA ASN A 87 -8.75 -0.38 -0.24
C ASN A 87 -9.52 -1.39 0.58
N THR A 88 -10.56 -1.91 -0.03
CA THR A 88 -11.50 -2.81 0.58
C THR A 88 -11.96 -3.83 -0.45
N PHE A 89 -12.19 -5.04 0.06
CA PHE A 89 -12.83 -6.14 -0.65
C PHE A 89 -14.32 -6.24 -0.30
N ASP A 90 -14.84 -5.31 0.48
CA ASP A 90 -16.27 -5.14 0.75
C ASP A 90 -16.81 -4.07 -0.22
N TYR A 91 -17.83 -4.45 -1.00
CA TYR A 91 -18.44 -3.56 -1.98
C TYR A 91 -19.15 -2.37 -1.33
N ASN A 92 -19.88 -2.60 -0.23
CA ASN A 92 -20.61 -1.55 0.48
C ASN A 92 -19.63 -0.55 1.12
N GLU A 93 -18.56 -1.04 1.73
CA GLU A 93 -17.49 -0.18 2.24
C GLU A 93 -16.87 0.64 1.09
N CYS A 94 -16.61 0.01 -0.06
CA CYS A 94 -16.04 0.68 -1.23
C CYS A 94 -16.95 1.82 -1.72
N LYS A 95 -18.26 1.56 -1.77
CA LYS A 95 -19.29 2.54 -2.14
C LYS A 95 -19.35 3.70 -1.15
N ILE A 96 -19.38 3.42 0.15
CA ILE A 96 -19.37 4.44 1.20
C ILE A 96 -18.11 5.33 1.09
N MET A 97 -16.95 4.73 0.86
CA MET A 97 -15.70 5.49 0.67
C MET A 97 -15.75 6.36 -0.58
N HIS A 98 -16.28 5.82 -1.68
CA HIS A 98 -16.49 6.58 -2.91
C HIS A 98 -17.42 7.77 -2.70
N ASP A 99 -18.55 7.57 -2.02
CA ASP A 99 -19.55 8.62 -1.82
C ASP A 99 -19.03 9.71 -0.87
N LYS A 100 -18.33 9.33 0.19
CA LYS A 100 -17.61 10.27 1.08
C LYS A 100 -16.59 11.10 0.30
N GLU A 101 -15.85 10.47 -0.61
CA GLU A 101 -14.89 11.17 -1.43
C GLU A 101 -15.57 12.13 -2.41
N MET A 102 -16.66 11.73 -3.06
CA MET A 102 -17.41 12.60 -3.95
C MET A 102 -18.00 13.80 -3.20
N LEU A 103 -18.48 13.61 -1.97
CA LEU A 103 -18.95 14.70 -1.11
C LEU A 103 -17.81 15.68 -0.80
N ARG A 104 -16.65 15.18 -0.37
CA ARG A 104 -15.47 16.01 -0.11
C ARG A 104 -15.02 16.80 -1.34
N LEU A 105 -14.99 16.15 -2.50
CA LEU A 105 -14.62 16.81 -3.76
C LEU A 105 -15.63 17.89 -4.17
N LYS A 106 -16.92 17.66 -3.89
CA LYS A 106 -17.97 18.66 -4.09
C LYS A 106 -17.75 19.87 -3.17
N GLU A 107 -17.51 19.66 -1.88
CA GLU A 107 -17.22 20.74 -0.94
C GLU A 107 -15.98 21.56 -1.33
N ILE A 108 -14.96 20.90 -1.90
CA ILE A 108 -13.78 21.59 -2.45
C ILE A 108 -14.17 22.44 -3.66
N MET A 109 -14.98 21.91 -4.56
CA MET A 109 -15.47 22.64 -5.72
C MET A 109 -16.36 23.82 -5.35
N ASP A 110 -17.16 23.71 -4.29
CA ASP A 110 -18.01 24.80 -3.79
C ASP A 110 -17.18 25.97 -3.22
N LYS A 111 -15.92 25.74 -2.84
CA LYS A 111 -14.96 26.78 -2.41
C LYS A 111 -14.26 27.49 -3.58
N TYR A 112 -14.41 26.99 -4.80
CA TYR A 112 -13.76 27.59 -5.95
C TYR A 112 -14.36 28.96 -6.27
N ASP A 113 -13.56 30.00 -6.12
CA ASP A 113 -13.89 31.36 -6.55
C ASP A 113 -12.92 31.78 -7.68
N PRO A 114 -13.40 32.10 -8.90
CA PRO A 114 -12.56 32.57 -10.00
C PRO A 114 -11.97 33.98 -9.81
N ASN A 115 -12.49 34.76 -8.85
CA ASN A 115 -12.06 36.12 -8.55
C ASN A 115 -11.10 36.21 -7.35
N SER A 116 -10.74 35.07 -6.75
CA SER A 116 -9.85 35.01 -5.60
C SER A 116 -8.47 35.61 -5.87
N GLU A 117 -7.90 36.30 -4.86
CA GLU A 117 -6.58 36.91 -4.91
C GLU A 117 -5.44 35.91 -5.16
N ILE A 118 -5.68 34.61 -4.98
CA ILE A 118 -4.68 33.56 -5.25
C ILE A 118 -4.17 33.57 -6.69
N TYR A 119 -4.93 34.15 -7.64
CA TYR A 119 -4.54 34.25 -9.05
C TYR A 119 -3.73 35.51 -9.35
N ASN A 120 -3.49 36.38 -8.36
CA ASN A 120 -2.61 37.54 -8.50
C ASN A 120 -1.15 37.20 -8.14
N CYS A 121 -0.87 35.95 -7.74
CA CYS A 121 0.47 35.53 -7.37
C CYS A 121 1.37 35.30 -8.60
N GLN A 122 2.66 35.61 -8.45
CA GLN A 122 3.65 35.48 -9.53
C GLN A 122 3.75 34.05 -10.09
N ASP A 123 3.54 33.03 -9.25
CA ASP A 123 3.55 31.62 -9.66
C ASP A 123 2.43 31.31 -10.67
N TYR A 124 1.21 31.77 -10.42
CA TYR A 124 0.10 31.63 -11.37
C TYR A 124 0.38 32.39 -12.68
N ILE A 125 0.83 33.65 -12.58
CA ILE A 125 1.14 34.49 -13.74
C ILE A 125 2.18 33.82 -14.66
N ASN A 126 3.25 33.28 -14.08
CA ASN A 126 4.30 32.56 -14.81
C ASN A 126 3.77 31.29 -15.49
N LYS A 127 2.85 30.56 -14.85
CA LYS A 127 2.23 29.36 -15.45
C LYS A 127 1.27 29.74 -16.58
N LYS A 128 0.45 30.78 -16.41
CA LYS A 128 -0.47 31.30 -17.44
C LYS A 128 0.28 31.70 -18.72
N ALA A 129 1.37 32.45 -18.59
CA ALA A 129 2.15 32.95 -19.74
C ALA A 129 2.70 31.82 -20.63
N ASN A 130 3.13 30.70 -20.03
CA ASN A 130 3.68 29.55 -20.76
C ASN A 130 2.64 28.75 -21.56
N ILE A 131 1.35 28.90 -21.24
CA ILE A 131 0.25 28.13 -21.86
C ILE A 131 -0.24 28.83 -23.13
N ILE A 132 -0.32 30.17 -23.10
CA ILE A 132 -0.85 31.00 -24.18
C ILE A 132 0.02 30.90 -25.45
N LEU A 133 1.33 30.63 -25.31
CA LEU A 133 2.27 30.51 -26.43
C LEU A 133 2.10 29.25 -27.30
N LYS A 134 1.21 28.31 -26.94
CA LYS A 134 1.22 26.94 -27.51
C LYS A 134 -0.02 26.50 -28.31
N GLN A 135 -1.07 27.32 -28.55
CA GLN A 135 -2.35 26.72 -28.99
C GLN A 135 -3.06 27.28 -30.24
N THR A 136 -3.43 26.33 -31.12
CA THR A 136 -4.37 26.44 -32.26
C THR A 136 -5.68 25.64 -32.04
N SER A 137 -6.00 25.12 -30.85
CA SER A 137 -7.25 24.36 -30.62
C SER A 137 -7.79 24.41 -29.18
N ILE A 138 -7.96 25.62 -28.66
CA ILE A 138 -8.40 25.91 -27.28
C ILE A 138 -9.88 25.57 -27.05
N THR A 139 -10.75 25.86 -28.02
CA THR A 139 -12.21 25.81 -27.86
C THR A 139 -12.74 24.42 -27.52
N ARG A 140 -12.15 23.36 -28.09
CA ARG A 140 -12.56 21.97 -27.81
C ARG A 140 -12.18 21.52 -26.40
N LEU A 141 -11.10 22.09 -25.85
CA LEU A 141 -10.62 21.75 -24.50
C LEU A 141 -11.53 22.37 -23.45
N VAL A 142 -11.89 23.65 -23.61
CA VAL A 142 -12.75 24.41 -22.69
C VAL A 142 -14.13 23.76 -22.57
N ASN A 143 -14.80 23.49 -23.69
CA ASN A 143 -16.13 22.87 -23.70
C ASN A 143 -16.14 21.50 -23.03
N ASN A 144 -15.04 20.74 -23.13
CA ASN A 144 -14.94 19.43 -22.50
C ASN A 144 -14.90 19.48 -20.97
N TYR A 145 -14.52 20.60 -20.37
CA TYR A 145 -14.41 20.77 -18.91
C TYR A 145 -15.56 21.59 -18.30
N GLY A 146 -16.54 22.01 -19.10
CA GLY A 146 -17.71 22.75 -18.63
C GLY A 146 -17.36 24.13 -18.03
N VAL A 147 -16.37 24.79 -18.62
CA VAL A 147 -15.88 26.13 -18.23
C VAL A 147 -16.09 27.11 -19.38
N THR A 148 -16.17 28.41 -19.09
CA THR A 148 -16.50 29.46 -20.07
C THR A 148 -15.36 29.72 -21.05
N ASP A 149 -14.13 29.68 -20.55
CA ASP A 149 -12.93 29.99 -21.32
C ASP A 149 -11.68 29.27 -20.76
N LEU A 150 -10.56 29.45 -21.47
CA LEU A 150 -9.29 28.85 -21.09
C LEU A 150 -8.75 29.40 -19.77
N GLU A 151 -9.01 30.67 -19.47
CA GLU A 151 -8.55 31.29 -18.24
C GLU A 151 -9.26 30.69 -17.03
N GLU A 152 -10.58 30.50 -17.10
CA GLU A 152 -11.32 29.78 -16.06
C GLU A 152 -10.76 28.36 -15.87
N LEU A 153 -10.47 27.64 -16.96
CA LEU A 153 -9.90 26.30 -16.89
C LEU A 153 -8.52 26.29 -16.22
N ILE A 154 -7.64 27.25 -16.53
CA ILE A 154 -6.31 27.37 -15.91
C ILE A 154 -6.46 27.69 -14.42
N LYS A 155 -7.32 28.64 -14.05
CA LYS A 155 -7.60 28.99 -12.65
C LYS A 155 -8.11 27.80 -11.86
N LYS A 156 -9.09 27.08 -12.40
CA LYS A 156 -9.69 25.89 -11.77
C LYS A 156 -8.66 24.78 -11.59
N MET A 157 -7.84 24.50 -12.61
CA MET A 157 -6.76 23.51 -12.50
C MET A 157 -5.69 23.94 -11.50
N TYR A 158 -5.35 25.23 -11.46
CA TYR A 158 -4.39 25.78 -10.49
C TYR A 158 -4.88 25.60 -9.05
N PHE A 159 -6.13 25.98 -8.79
CA PHE A 159 -6.79 25.81 -7.49
C PHE A 159 -6.74 24.34 -7.03
N LEU A 160 -7.21 23.43 -7.88
CA LEU A 160 -7.27 22.00 -7.53
C LEU A 160 -5.88 21.38 -7.33
N VAL A 161 -4.90 21.71 -8.19
CA VAL A 161 -3.56 21.10 -8.12
C VAL A 161 -2.71 21.70 -7.01
N TYR A 162 -2.72 23.02 -6.80
CA TYR A 162 -1.77 23.68 -5.92
C TYR A 162 -2.35 24.12 -4.58
N LYS A 163 -3.61 24.57 -4.53
CA LYS A 163 -4.24 24.98 -3.27
C LYS A 163 -4.81 23.80 -2.53
N GLU A 164 -5.63 23.01 -3.21
CA GLU A 164 -6.30 21.84 -2.64
C GLU A 164 -5.44 20.57 -2.71
N MET A 165 -4.28 20.66 -3.36
CA MET A 165 -3.28 19.59 -3.46
C MET A 165 -3.83 18.26 -4.00
N LEU A 166 -4.87 18.32 -4.84
CA LEU A 166 -5.50 17.14 -5.42
C LEU A 166 -4.58 16.46 -6.43
N ASN A 167 -4.68 15.13 -6.48
CA ASN A 167 -4.04 14.26 -7.44
C ASN A 167 -4.89 14.13 -8.72
N THR A 168 -4.27 13.63 -9.79
CA THR A 168 -4.92 13.51 -11.11
C THR A 168 -6.20 12.68 -11.09
N SER A 169 -6.32 11.69 -10.19
CA SER A 169 -7.51 10.83 -10.09
C SER A 169 -8.67 11.57 -9.43
N GLU A 170 -8.41 12.42 -8.43
CA GLU A 170 -9.43 13.28 -7.80
C GLU A 170 -10.00 14.29 -8.79
N ILE A 171 -9.10 14.94 -9.53
CA ILE A 171 -9.48 15.92 -10.56
C ILE A 171 -10.28 15.22 -11.68
N ALA A 172 -9.94 13.97 -12.00
CA ALA A 172 -10.69 13.16 -12.95
C ALA A 172 -12.13 12.86 -12.47
N LEU A 173 -12.32 12.58 -11.18
CA LEU A 173 -13.65 12.42 -10.59
C LEU A 173 -14.47 13.72 -10.67
N ILE A 174 -13.88 14.86 -10.30
CA ILE A 174 -14.53 16.19 -10.36
C ILE A 174 -15.10 16.48 -11.76
N PHE A 175 -14.31 16.24 -12.81
CA PHE A 175 -14.71 16.55 -14.18
C PHE A 175 -15.40 15.38 -14.91
N GLY A 176 -15.60 14.23 -14.25
CA GLY A 176 -16.12 13.02 -14.87
C GLY A 176 -15.28 12.54 -16.07
N LYS A 177 -13.95 12.73 -16.03
CA LYS A 177 -13.02 12.39 -17.11
C LYS A 177 -12.16 11.20 -16.75
N ASP A 178 -11.48 10.63 -17.75
CA ASP A 178 -10.42 9.67 -17.48
C ASP A 178 -9.15 10.37 -16.97
N ARG A 179 -8.40 9.66 -16.12
CA ARG A 179 -7.16 10.18 -15.52
C ARG A 179 -6.11 10.58 -16.54
N LEU A 180 -6.04 9.90 -17.69
CA LEU A 180 -5.04 10.20 -18.73
C LEU A 180 -5.34 11.54 -19.41
N THR A 181 -6.60 11.83 -19.68
CA THR A 181 -7.07 13.11 -20.22
C THR A 181 -6.72 14.25 -19.28
N VAL A 182 -7.07 14.13 -17.99
CA VAL A 182 -6.67 15.12 -16.99
C VAL A 182 -5.15 15.25 -16.90
N GLY A 183 -4.42 14.14 -16.92
CA GLY A 183 -2.96 14.14 -16.90
C GLY A 183 -2.32 14.80 -18.14
N LYS A 184 -2.99 14.79 -19.31
CA LYS A 184 -2.56 15.55 -20.50
C LYS A 184 -2.76 17.05 -20.27
N VAL A 185 -3.90 17.46 -19.70
CA VAL A 185 -4.18 18.87 -19.39
C VAL A 185 -3.23 19.44 -18.34
N ILE A 186 -2.97 18.71 -17.25
CA ILE A 186 -1.99 19.11 -16.23
C ILE A 186 -0.60 19.31 -16.85
N ARG A 187 -0.18 18.43 -17.76
CA ARG A 187 1.10 18.57 -18.48
C ARG A 187 1.10 19.74 -19.45
N LEU A 188 0.01 19.94 -20.17
CA LEU A 188 -0.17 21.08 -21.07
C LEU A 188 -0.03 22.40 -20.31
N PHE A 189 -0.56 22.45 -19.09
CA PHE A 189 -0.48 23.60 -18.20
C PHE A 189 0.82 23.71 -17.40
N ASN A 190 1.76 22.78 -17.61
CA ASN A 190 3.02 22.70 -16.87
C ASN A 190 2.81 22.69 -15.33
N MET A 191 1.76 22.00 -14.89
CA MET A 191 1.37 21.82 -13.49
C MET A 191 1.75 20.43 -12.96
N ASN A 192 2.63 19.72 -13.66
CA ASN A 192 3.10 18.40 -13.23
C ASN A 192 3.94 18.52 -11.95
N ILE A 193 3.60 17.69 -10.97
CA ILE A 193 4.35 17.57 -9.72
C ILE A 193 5.35 16.41 -9.78
N SER A 194 6.43 16.51 -9.00
CA SER A 194 7.41 15.43 -8.90
C SER A 194 6.82 14.20 -8.20
N ARG A 195 7.41 13.02 -8.41
CA ARG A 195 6.99 11.79 -7.70
C ARG A 195 7.09 11.93 -6.18
N LYS A 196 8.10 12.66 -5.69
CA LYS A 196 8.31 12.93 -4.26
C LYS A 196 7.16 13.75 -3.68
N GLU A 197 6.79 14.84 -4.36
CA GLU A 197 5.68 15.68 -3.94
C GLU A 197 4.34 14.95 -4.03
N ALA A 198 4.14 14.11 -5.05
CA ALA A 198 2.95 13.26 -5.13
C ALA A 198 2.82 12.30 -3.94
N ARG A 199 3.92 11.70 -3.46
CA ARG A 199 3.91 10.85 -2.25
C ARG A 199 3.57 11.65 -0.99
N ARG A 200 4.22 12.80 -0.79
CA ARG A 200 3.97 13.68 0.36
C ARG A 200 2.49 14.09 0.45
N ARG A 201 1.85 14.36 -0.68
CA ARG A 201 0.41 14.70 -0.74
C ARG A 201 -0.50 13.52 -0.41
N ILE A 202 -0.15 12.31 -0.84
CA ILE A 202 -0.89 11.09 -0.48
C ILE A 202 -0.86 10.88 1.03
N GLU A 203 0.29 11.09 1.67
CA GLU A 203 0.44 11.02 3.13
C GLU A 203 -0.37 12.12 3.82
N LYS A 204 -0.19 13.39 3.41
CA LYS A 204 -0.89 14.55 3.99
C LYS A 204 -2.42 14.42 3.91
N ASN A 205 -2.93 13.86 2.81
CA ASN A 205 -4.38 13.71 2.60
C ASN A 205 -4.92 12.40 3.20
N GLY A 206 -4.14 11.65 3.99
CA GLY A 206 -4.59 10.41 4.65
C GLY A 206 -4.93 9.29 3.66
N ARG A 207 -4.33 9.32 2.46
CA ARG A 207 -4.61 8.41 1.34
C ARG A 207 -3.56 7.32 1.16
N GLY A 208 -2.54 7.34 2.01
CA GLY A 208 -1.56 6.27 2.13
C GLY A 208 -2.25 5.01 2.61
N ASN A 209 -2.36 4.04 1.71
CA ASN A 209 -2.95 2.76 2.03
C ASN A 209 -1.89 1.81 2.59
N HIS A 210 -1.41 2.12 3.80
CA HIS A 210 -0.36 1.34 4.43
C HIS A 210 -0.84 -0.08 4.77
N SER A 211 -2.12 -0.26 5.12
CA SER A 211 -2.73 -1.58 5.37
C SER A 211 -2.70 -2.50 4.16
N GLN A 212 -3.27 -2.09 3.01
CA GLN A 212 -3.26 -2.96 1.84
C GLN A 212 -1.88 -3.03 1.21
N SER A 213 -1.05 -1.99 1.29
CA SER A 213 0.35 -2.09 0.82
C SER A 213 1.10 -3.13 1.64
N ALA A 214 0.84 -3.22 2.95
CA ALA A 214 1.37 -4.26 3.82
C ALA A 214 0.74 -5.64 3.51
N VAL A 215 -0.58 -5.74 3.32
CA VAL A 215 -1.26 -7.01 2.99
C VAL A 215 -0.86 -7.53 1.60
N GLU A 216 -0.78 -6.65 0.60
CA GLU A 216 -0.27 -6.96 -0.75
C GLU A 216 1.21 -7.30 -0.69
N GLY A 217 2.00 -6.56 0.09
CA GLY A 217 3.38 -6.90 0.39
C GLY A 217 3.48 -8.32 0.94
N LYS A 218 2.67 -8.67 1.94
CA LYS A 218 2.62 -9.99 2.56
C LYS A 218 2.18 -11.08 1.59
N LYS A 219 1.14 -10.85 0.77
CA LYS A 219 0.70 -11.79 -0.28
C LYS A 219 1.79 -12.01 -1.34
N VAL A 220 2.44 -10.93 -1.79
CA VAL A 220 3.54 -11.00 -2.77
C VAL A 220 4.75 -11.73 -2.17
N MET A 221 5.13 -11.42 -0.94
CA MET A 221 6.23 -12.08 -0.22
C MET A 221 5.93 -13.56 0.02
N LEU A 222 4.72 -13.92 0.45
CA LEU A 222 4.30 -15.31 0.63
C LEU A 222 4.38 -16.09 -0.69
N LYS A 223 3.93 -15.49 -1.81
CA LYS A 223 4.03 -16.13 -3.12
C LYS A 223 5.45 -16.22 -3.64
N GLN A 224 6.27 -15.19 -3.43
CA GLN A 224 7.70 -15.26 -3.71
C GLN A 224 8.37 -16.34 -2.86
N ALA A 225 7.95 -16.52 -1.61
CA ALA A 225 8.44 -17.57 -0.75
C ALA A 225 7.99 -18.97 -1.18
N ILE A 226 6.75 -19.13 -1.65
CA ILE A 226 6.29 -20.39 -2.25
C ILE A 226 7.08 -20.69 -3.53
N LYS A 227 7.36 -19.67 -4.35
CA LYS A 227 8.08 -19.82 -5.63
C LYS A 227 9.58 -20.05 -5.45
N ASN A 228 10.19 -19.42 -4.44
CA ASN A 228 11.64 -19.38 -4.24
C ASN A 228 12.10 -20.13 -2.97
N GLY A 229 11.18 -20.66 -2.17
CA GLY A 229 11.44 -21.33 -0.89
C GLY A 229 11.82 -20.42 0.29
N ILE A 230 11.66 -19.09 0.20
CA ILE A 230 12.26 -18.12 1.15
C ILE A 230 11.31 -16.94 1.48
N THR A 231 10.95 -16.73 2.75
CA THR A 231 10.19 -15.55 3.25
C THR A 231 11.11 -14.54 3.97
N GLY A 232 11.22 -13.29 3.51
CA GLY A 232 12.06 -12.26 4.16
C GLY A 232 13.48 -12.19 3.63
N SER A 233 14.34 -11.34 4.20
CA SER A 233 15.76 -11.30 3.80
C SER A 233 16.47 -12.63 4.12
N ASN A 234 17.54 -12.96 3.39
CA ASN A 234 18.32 -14.17 3.71
C ASN A 234 18.82 -14.15 5.17
N SER A 235 19.16 -12.96 5.67
CA SER A 235 19.59 -12.75 7.05
C SER A 235 18.48 -13.06 8.07
N GLU A 236 17.25 -12.58 7.84
CA GLU A 236 16.10 -12.90 8.69
C GLU A 236 15.83 -14.40 8.75
N ASN A 237 15.90 -15.08 7.61
CA ASN A 237 15.68 -16.53 7.57
C ASN A 237 16.75 -17.32 8.32
N ILE A 238 18.02 -16.92 8.16
CA ILE A 238 19.13 -17.53 8.90
C ILE A 238 18.96 -17.29 10.40
N CYS A 239 18.69 -16.05 10.82
CA CYS A 239 18.40 -15.73 12.22
C CYS A 239 17.24 -16.56 12.76
N ARG A 240 16.12 -16.62 12.03
CA ARG A 240 14.91 -17.35 12.43
C ARG A 240 15.19 -18.82 12.68
N ALA A 241 15.83 -19.50 11.72
CA ALA A 241 16.16 -20.91 11.83
C ALA A 241 17.16 -21.18 12.98
N LEU A 242 18.13 -20.29 13.19
CA LEU A 242 19.07 -20.41 14.29
C LEU A 242 18.37 -20.19 15.63
N ILE A 243 17.56 -19.14 15.80
CA ILE A 243 16.81 -18.88 17.03
C ILE A 243 15.94 -20.09 17.38
N GLU A 244 15.17 -20.61 16.41
CA GLU A 244 14.37 -21.82 16.61
C GLU A 244 15.21 -23.02 17.08
N THR A 245 16.37 -23.23 16.46
CA THR A 245 17.29 -24.30 16.84
C THR A 245 17.86 -24.11 18.25
N TYR A 246 18.31 -22.89 18.59
CA TYR A 246 18.91 -22.59 19.88
C TYR A 246 17.90 -22.61 21.02
N LEU A 247 16.62 -22.29 20.79
CA LEU A 247 15.58 -22.41 21.81
C LEU A 247 15.49 -23.84 22.38
N TYR A 248 15.67 -24.88 21.57
CA TYR A 248 15.75 -26.27 22.05
C TYR A 248 16.91 -26.53 23.02
N THR A 249 17.98 -25.73 22.97
CA THR A 249 19.11 -25.82 23.92
C THR A 249 18.74 -25.25 25.29
N TYR A 250 17.86 -24.25 25.34
CA TYR A 250 17.51 -23.54 26.57
C TYR A 250 16.21 -24.03 27.21
N PHE A 251 15.32 -24.62 26.41
CA PHE A 251 13.98 -25.05 26.81
C PHE A 251 13.73 -26.50 26.43
N LYS A 252 13.21 -27.26 27.39
CA LYS A 252 12.82 -28.65 27.19
C LYS A 252 11.46 -28.71 26.49
N PRO A 253 11.30 -29.45 25.36
CA PRO A 253 10.02 -29.56 24.64
C PRO A 253 8.86 -30.10 25.49
N GLU A 254 9.17 -30.89 26.51
CA GLU A 254 8.18 -31.44 27.44
C GLU A 254 7.63 -30.39 28.41
N GLU A 255 8.34 -29.27 28.59
CA GLU A 255 7.97 -28.19 29.51
C GLU A 255 7.51 -26.93 28.77
N TYR A 256 8.02 -26.72 27.55
CA TYR A 256 7.77 -25.53 26.76
C TYR A 256 7.41 -25.88 25.31
N GLU A 257 6.48 -25.12 24.74
CA GLU A 257 6.29 -25.02 23.29
C GLU A 257 6.77 -23.66 22.83
N PHE A 258 7.36 -23.57 21.65
CA PHE A 258 7.73 -22.28 21.08
C PHE A 258 7.45 -22.22 19.58
N LEU A 259 7.13 -21.02 19.12
CA LEU A 259 6.87 -20.70 17.72
C LEU A 259 7.72 -19.50 17.34
N VAL A 260 8.57 -19.68 16.33
CA VAL A 260 9.36 -18.59 15.73
C VAL A 260 8.71 -18.22 14.40
N GLY A 261 7.99 -17.10 14.39
CA GLY A 261 7.16 -16.68 13.27
C GLY A 261 7.91 -15.91 12.19
N ILE A 262 7.23 -15.75 11.05
CA ILE A 262 7.62 -14.82 9.99
C ILE A 262 7.25 -13.38 10.37
N SER A 263 7.78 -12.42 9.62
CA SER A 263 7.54 -11.00 9.87
C SER A 263 6.04 -10.67 9.96
N SER A 264 5.64 -9.88 10.96
CA SER A 264 4.23 -9.64 11.28
C SER A 264 3.88 -8.19 11.59
N TYR A 265 2.86 -7.67 10.89
CA TYR A 265 2.25 -6.36 11.11
C TYR A 265 1.17 -6.37 12.21
N THR A 266 0.75 -7.54 12.68
CA THR A 266 -0.37 -7.67 13.63
C THR A 266 0.01 -7.28 15.06
N ILE A 267 1.31 -7.15 15.33
CA ILE A 267 1.83 -6.81 16.66
C ILE A 267 1.87 -5.29 16.82
N VAL A 268 2.36 -4.56 15.82
CA VAL A 268 2.50 -3.08 15.87
C VAL A 268 2.11 -2.41 14.54
N TYR A 269 0.84 -2.50 14.16
CA TYR A 269 0.33 -1.85 12.95
C TYR A 269 0.55 -0.32 12.95
N PRO A 270 1.05 0.31 11.86
CA PRO A 270 1.28 -0.23 10.51
C PRO A 270 2.72 -0.75 10.25
N ARG A 271 3.52 -0.94 11.29
CA ARG A 271 4.91 -1.44 11.20
C ARG A 271 4.95 -2.97 11.33
N GLU A 272 5.99 -3.58 10.78
CA GLU A 272 6.23 -5.03 10.91
C GLU A 272 7.21 -5.34 12.02
N ILE A 273 7.07 -6.48 12.68
CA ILE A 273 8.12 -7.11 13.50
C ILE A 273 8.81 -8.17 12.65
N ASP A 274 10.15 -8.21 12.61
CA ASP A 274 10.91 -9.11 11.73
C ASP A 274 10.79 -10.58 12.14
N ILE A 275 10.97 -10.89 13.43
CA ILE A 275 10.91 -12.24 13.97
C ILE A 275 10.09 -12.22 15.27
N PRO A 276 8.78 -12.48 15.21
CA PRO A 276 7.99 -12.70 16.41
C PRO A 276 8.25 -14.09 17.01
N VAL A 277 8.46 -14.16 18.32
CA VAL A 277 8.65 -15.41 19.06
C VAL A 277 7.59 -15.51 20.15
N LEU A 278 6.87 -16.64 20.16
CA LEU A 278 5.94 -17.02 21.22
C LEU A 278 6.51 -18.23 21.95
N ILE A 279 6.52 -18.19 23.28
CA ILE A 279 6.87 -19.33 24.12
C ILE A 279 5.72 -19.59 25.08
N TYR A 280 5.30 -20.83 25.16
CA TYR A 280 4.25 -21.31 26.05
C TYR A 280 4.85 -22.26 27.08
N GLU A 281 4.73 -21.93 28.36
CA GLU A 281 5.14 -22.79 29.47
C GLU A 281 3.96 -23.67 29.90
N ARG A 282 4.07 -24.98 29.65
CA ARG A 282 2.97 -25.94 29.86
C ARG A 282 2.52 -26.05 31.31
N LYS A 283 3.45 -25.93 32.26
CA LYS A 283 3.17 -26.13 33.70
C LYS A 283 2.34 -25.01 34.31
N THR A 284 2.55 -23.78 33.84
CA THR A 284 1.95 -22.57 34.41
C THR A 284 0.89 -21.95 33.52
N ASP A 285 0.67 -22.50 32.32
CA ASP A 285 -0.22 -21.97 31.28
C ASP A 285 0.13 -20.51 30.91
N LYS A 286 1.43 -20.17 30.92
CA LYS A 286 1.92 -18.82 30.65
C LYS A 286 2.46 -18.68 29.24
N TYR A 287 2.13 -17.55 28.62
CA TYR A 287 2.66 -17.13 27.33
C TYR A 287 3.65 -15.98 27.48
N TYR A 288 4.82 -16.16 26.89
CA TYR A 288 5.86 -15.16 26.74
C TYR A 288 5.94 -14.75 25.27
N ARG A 289 6.06 -13.44 25.02
CA ARG A 289 5.95 -12.86 23.68
C ARG A 289 7.14 -11.94 23.45
N TYR A 290 7.93 -12.23 22.43
CA TYR A 290 9.12 -11.45 22.09
C TYR A 290 9.04 -10.97 20.65
N ALA A 291 9.25 -9.68 20.46
CA ALA A 291 9.41 -9.05 19.16
C ALA A 291 10.91 -8.87 18.91
N ILE A 292 11.46 -9.56 17.92
CA ILE A 292 12.87 -9.44 17.56
C ILE A 292 13.01 -8.60 16.29
N GLU A 293 13.85 -7.58 16.35
CA GLU A 293 14.17 -6.65 15.25
C GLU A 293 15.60 -6.85 14.80
N LEU A 294 15.84 -6.91 13.49
CA LEU A 294 17.16 -7.00 12.89
C LEU A 294 17.55 -5.65 12.29
N ASP A 295 18.24 -4.83 13.07
CA ASP A 295 18.72 -3.51 12.66
C ASP A 295 20.16 -3.58 12.12
N GLY A 296 20.62 -2.57 11.37
CA GLY A 296 22.03 -2.52 11.00
C GLY A 296 22.47 -1.24 10.31
N SER A 297 23.75 -0.92 10.46
CA SER A 297 24.39 0.27 9.89
C SER A 297 24.41 0.31 8.35
N ILE A 298 24.20 -0.83 7.68
CA ILE A 298 24.02 -0.92 6.21
C ILE A 298 22.57 -0.60 5.81
N TRP A 299 21.60 -0.85 6.69
CA TRP A 299 20.16 -0.79 6.39
C TRP A 299 19.50 0.51 6.88
N HIS A 300 20.07 1.19 7.87
CA HIS A 300 19.51 2.40 8.45
C HIS A 300 20.53 3.53 8.50
N LYS A 301 20.43 4.50 7.57
CA LYS A 301 21.24 5.73 7.58
C LYS A 301 20.57 6.92 8.27
N ASN A 302 19.29 6.84 8.65
CA ASN A 302 18.52 7.91 9.30
C ASN A 302 17.23 7.34 9.93
N SER A 303 17.28 6.65 11.07
CA SER A 303 16.10 5.95 11.64
C SER A 303 15.77 6.24 13.10
N GLU A 304 16.51 7.09 13.82
CA GLU A 304 16.31 7.24 15.29
C GLU A 304 14.87 7.58 15.72
N GLU A 305 14.16 8.42 14.97
CA GLU A 305 12.77 8.78 15.27
C GLU A 305 11.80 7.63 14.97
N SER A 306 12.01 6.95 13.83
CA SER A 306 11.25 5.77 13.42
C SER A 306 11.44 4.59 14.39
N ASP A 307 12.64 4.44 14.93
CA ASP A 307 12.99 3.39 15.88
C ASP A 307 12.33 3.65 17.23
N LYS A 308 12.35 4.90 17.71
CA LYS A 308 11.66 5.30 18.95
C LYS A 308 10.15 5.11 18.86
N GLU A 309 9.53 5.46 17.74
CA GLU A 309 8.11 5.24 17.52
C GLU A 309 7.74 3.76 17.64
N LYS A 310 8.52 2.88 17.00
CA LYS A 310 8.28 1.43 17.02
C LYS A 310 8.46 0.85 18.42
N GLU A 311 9.50 1.29 19.14
CA GLU A 311 9.73 0.91 20.53
C GLU A 311 8.54 1.29 21.42
N GLU A 312 8.03 2.51 21.27
CA GLU A 312 6.88 2.98 22.05
C GLU A 312 5.59 2.23 21.69
N MET A 313 5.39 1.92 20.40
CA MET A 313 4.28 1.07 19.98
C MET A 313 4.34 -0.31 20.64
N ILE A 314 5.53 -0.94 20.72
CA ILE A 314 5.68 -2.27 21.34
C ILE A 314 5.47 -2.20 22.85
N LYS A 315 5.93 -1.15 23.54
CA LYS A 315 5.66 -0.96 24.98
C LYS A 315 4.17 -0.91 25.31
N ASN A 316 3.34 -0.42 24.38
CA ASN A 316 1.89 -0.41 24.51
C ASN A 316 1.23 -1.77 24.21
N THR A 317 2.02 -2.82 24.01
CA THR A 317 1.57 -4.20 23.83
C THR A 317 2.09 -5.09 24.96
N ASN A 318 1.69 -6.36 24.97
CA ASN A 318 2.23 -7.39 25.87
C ASN A 318 3.46 -8.11 25.29
N TRP A 319 4.16 -7.51 24.32
CA TRP A 319 5.37 -8.04 23.70
C TRP A 319 6.62 -7.37 24.25
N LYS A 320 7.70 -8.15 24.41
CA LYS A 320 9.02 -7.68 24.83
C LYS A 320 9.93 -7.51 23.61
N LEU A 321 10.57 -6.36 23.46
CA LEU A 321 11.43 -6.07 22.31
C LEU A 321 12.89 -6.49 22.54
N ILE A 322 13.46 -7.20 21.57
CA ILE A 322 14.89 -7.50 21.47
C ILE A 322 15.38 -6.96 20.13
N ARG A 323 16.40 -6.09 20.14
CA ARG A 323 16.98 -5.51 18.92
C ARG A 323 18.36 -6.10 18.68
N ILE A 324 18.57 -6.63 17.49
CA ILE A 324 19.85 -7.17 17.05
C ILE A 324 20.44 -6.16 16.09
N TRP A 325 21.59 -5.58 16.44
CA TRP A 325 22.24 -4.55 15.65
C TRP A 325 23.45 -5.09 14.91
N PHE A 326 23.42 -5.12 13.59
CA PHE A 326 24.55 -5.49 12.75
C PHE A 326 25.44 -4.28 12.46
N LYS A 327 26.67 -4.28 12.99
CA LYS A 327 27.71 -3.36 12.54
C LYS A 327 28.16 -3.78 11.13
N ALA A 328 28.50 -2.80 10.30
CA ALA A 328 28.92 -3.04 8.94
C ALA A 328 30.39 -3.49 8.94
N ALA A 329 30.70 -4.70 9.42
CA ALA A 329 32.05 -5.23 9.32
C ALA A 329 32.09 -6.57 8.57
N GLU A 330 32.63 -6.49 7.35
CA GLU A 330 33.30 -7.57 6.61
C GLU A 330 32.43 -8.63 5.89
N ARG A 331 32.53 -8.63 4.56
CA ARG A 331 31.78 -9.46 3.60
C ARG A 331 32.11 -10.96 3.59
N SER A 332 32.86 -11.49 4.57
CA SER A 332 33.24 -12.91 4.55
C SER A 332 32.08 -13.79 5.05
N LYS A 333 31.67 -14.77 4.23
CA LYS A 333 30.54 -15.67 4.52
C LYS A 333 30.69 -16.41 5.86
N ILE A 334 31.91 -16.81 6.20
CA ILE A 334 32.23 -17.57 7.42
C ILE A 334 32.06 -16.71 8.68
N LYS A 335 32.54 -15.45 8.68
CA LYS A 335 32.37 -14.56 9.84
C LYS A 335 30.91 -14.16 10.03
N MET A 336 30.16 -13.95 8.94
CA MET A 336 28.72 -13.68 9.02
C MET A 336 27.97 -14.86 9.66
N GLU A 337 28.23 -16.10 9.26
CA GLU A 337 27.58 -17.28 9.87
C GLU A 337 27.88 -17.39 11.37
N LYS A 338 29.15 -17.21 11.77
CA LYS A 338 29.55 -17.22 13.18
C LYS A 338 28.87 -16.08 13.96
N GLY A 339 28.73 -14.91 13.36
CA GLY A 339 27.98 -13.79 13.90
C GLY A 339 26.53 -14.17 14.17
N PHE A 340 25.82 -14.66 13.14
CA PHE A 340 24.42 -15.09 13.24
C PHE A 340 24.20 -16.13 14.36
N ARG A 341 25.08 -17.13 14.47
CA ARG A 341 25.01 -18.14 15.55
C ARG A 341 25.15 -17.51 16.93
N LYS A 342 26.15 -16.64 17.11
CA LYS A 342 26.36 -15.94 18.39
C LYS A 342 25.14 -15.10 18.78
N MET A 343 24.57 -14.35 17.84
CA MET A 343 23.40 -13.52 18.11
C MET A 343 22.17 -14.35 18.44
N ALA A 344 21.91 -15.44 17.70
CA ALA A 344 20.80 -16.33 18.00
C ALA A 344 20.92 -16.96 19.39
N ASP A 345 22.12 -17.37 19.79
CA ASP A 345 22.40 -17.90 21.12
C ASP A 345 22.16 -16.83 22.21
N GLU A 346 22.66 -15.61 22.02
CA GLU A 346 22.44 -14.49 22.93
C GLU A 346 20.96 -14.12 23.08
N VAL A 347 20.20 -14.11 21.98
CA VAL A 347 18.74 -13.93 22.00
C VAL A 347 18.08 -15.01 22.87
N CYS A 348 18.42 -16.28 22.64
CA CYS A 348 17.81 -17.40 23.36
C CYS A 348 18.19 -17.38 24.85
N MET A 349 19.42 -16.99 25.16
CA MET A 349 19.88 -16.77 26.53
C MET A 349 19.08 -15.66 27.21
N ILE A 350 18.90 -14.51 26.55
CA ILE A 350 18.09 -13.39 27.03
C ILE A 350 16.65 -13.84 27.34
N ILE A 351 16.03 -14.56 26.41
CA ILE A 351 14.68 -15.11 26.57
C ILE A 351 14.62 -16.11 27.73
N SER A 352 15.58 -17.03 27.84
CA SER A 352 15.67 -18.00 28.94
C SER A 352 15.82 -17.32 30.30
N SER A 353 16.69 -16.31 30.40
CA SER A 353 16.88 -15.54 31.63
C SER A 353 15.64 -14.76 32.03
N ASP A 354 14.85 -14.28 31.06
CA ASP A 354 13.52 -13.71 31.31
C ASP A 354 12.61 -14.67 32.06
N ILE A 355 12.39 -15.82 31.42
CA ILE A 355 11.34 -16.76 31.77
C ILE A 355 11.65 -17.35 33.15
N LYS A 356 12.94 -17.56 33.43
CA LYS A 356 13.45 -18.05 34.71
C LYS A 356 13.50 -16.98 35.81
N GLY A 357 13.14 -15.73 35.51
CA GLY A 357 13.15 -14.63 36.49
C GLY A 357 14.56 -14.24 36.96
N ILE A 358 15.59 -14.52 36.17
CA ILE A 358 17.00 -14.24 36.50
C ILE A 358 17.35 -12.77 36.18
N SER A 359 16.57 -12.10 35.32
CA SER A 359 16.73 -10.69 34.98
C SER A 359 15.45 -9.93 35.31
N GLU A 360 15.52 -9.02 36.29
CA GLU A 360 14.37 -8.24 36.77
C GLU A 360 14.06 -6.99 35.91
N ASP A 361 14.98 -6.54 35.06
CA ASP A 361 14.80 -5.34 34.24
C ASP A 361 14.68 -5.66 32.74
N TRP A 362 13.44 -5.87 32.30
CA TRP A 362 13.10 -5.94 30.89
C TRP A 362 13.01 -4.55 30.27
N LYS A 363 14.18 -4.07 29.84
CA LYS A 363 14.32 -3.02 28.83
C LYS A 363 14.79 -3.63 27.52
N ILE A 364 14.56 -2.90 26.44
CA ILE A 364 15.05 -3.19 25.09
C ILE A 364 16.50 -3.65 25.18
N LYS A 365 16.79 -4.87 24.71
CA LYS A 365 18.14 -5.41 24.69
C LYS A 365 18.74 -5.19 23.32
N TYR A 366 19.90 -4.54 23.28
CA TYR A 366 20.70 -4.37 22.07
C TYR A 366 21.79 -5.42 22.05
N ILE A 367 21.79 -6.25 21.01
CA ILE A 367 22.87 -7.19 20.73
C ILE A 367 23.76 -6.57 19.65
N GLU A 368 25.02 -6.27 19.97
CA GLU A 368 25.97 -5.84 18.95
C GLU A 368 26.50 -7.06 18.17
N GLY A 369 26.02 -7.19 16.93
CA GLY A 369 26.62 -8.03 15.89
C GLY A 369 27.78 -7.32 15.20
N PHE A 370 28.80 -8.09 14.81
CA PHE A 370 30.00 -7.62 14.11
C PHE A 370 29.69 -6.87 12.81
#